data_AF-A0A087UBJ9-F1
#
_entry.id   AF-A0A087UBJ9-F1
#
_cell.length_a   1.000
_cell.length_b   1.000
_cell.length_c   1.000
_cell.angle_alpha   90.00
_cell.angle_beta   90.00
_cell.angle_gamma   90.00
#
_symmetry.space_group_name_H-M   'P 1'
#
loop_
_entity.id
_entity.type
_entity.pdbx_description
1 polymer ?
#
loop_
_entity_poly.entity_id
_entity_poly.type
_entity_poly.pdbx_seq_one_letter_code
_entity_poly.pdbx_strand_id
1 'polypeptide(L)'
;MQDTGPSQALEITWEKREEALVNPEFSDRTGPSVEVLSMEDKSLIEPFLFLFEMTLMETIVFQTNLYATQKKKPFNSLNLSEFLKFLGINLLMGIKRIPSYRDYLLVLCTRNA
;
A
#
# COMPACT_ATOMS: atom_id res chain seq x y z
N MET A 1 23.56 17.19 -61.37
CA MET A 1 24.20 16.24 -60.45
C MET A 1 25.27 17.01 -59.69
N GLN A 2 25.10 17.20 -58.39
CA GLN A 2 26.21 17.53 -57.50
C GLN A 2 25.82 17.04 -56.11
N ASP A 3 26.72 16.23 -55.57
CA ASP A 3 26.51 15.27 -54.50
C ASP A 3 26.22 15.89 -53.14
N THR A 4 25.43 15.14 -52.37
CA THR A 4 25.32 15.16 -50.92
C THR A 4 26.71 15.09 -50.26
N GLY A 5 27.18 16.20 -49.69
CA GLY A 5 28.30 16.23 -48.74
C GLY A 5 27.85 15.68 -47.38
N PRO A 6 28.71 14.96 -46.64
CA PRO A 6 28.28 14.23 -45.45
C PRO A 6 27.92 15.21 -44.33
N SER A 7 26.70 15.11 -43.81
CA SER A 7 26.32 15.71 -42.53
C SER A 7 27.33 15.24 -41.49
N GLN A 8 28.22 16.14 -41.04
CA GLN A 8 29.12 15.87 -39.95
C GLN A 8 28.27 15.57 -38.72
N ALA A 9 28.20 14.29 -38.33
CA ALA A 9 27.55 13.89 -37.10
C ALA A 9 28.33 14.55 -35.96
N LEU A 10 27.67 15.43 -35.21
CA LEU A 10 28.23 15.99 -33.99
C LEU A 10 28.60 14.81 -33.08
N GLU A 11 29.89 14.67 -32.77
CA GLU A 11 30.37 13.63 -31.89
C GLU A 11 29.83 13.90 -30.48
N ILE A 12 28.91 13.07 -30.00
CA ILE A 12 28.33 13.19 -28.67
C ILE A 12 29.32 12.60 -27.68
N THR A 13 30.14 13.47 -27.07
CA THR A 13 31.05 13.07 -26.00
C THR A 13 30.32 13.16 -24.67
N TRP A 14 30.04 12.01 -24.05
CA TRP A 14 29.48 11.95 -22.71
C TRP A 14 30.58 12.23 -21.69
N GLU A 15 30.60 13.44 -21.14
CA GLU A 15 31.47 13.77 -20.01
C GLU A 15 30.75 13.50 -18.69
N LYS A 16 31.42 12.78 -17.78
CA LYS A 16 30.93 12.56 -16.43
C LYS A 16 31.02 13.88 -15.66
N ARG A 17 29.90 14.60 -15.56
CA ARG A 17 29.77 15.77 -14.69
C ARG A 17 29.75 15.30 -13.23
N GLU A 18 30.79 15.61 -12.47
CA GLU A 18 30.91 15.26 -11.03
C GLU A 18 30.10 16.19 -10.11
N GLU A 19 29.53 17.27 -10.65
CA GLU A 19 28.62 18.14 -9.92
C GLU A 19 27.32 17.38 -9.67
N ALA A 20 27.15 16.89 -8.44
CA ALA A 20 25.82 16.55 -7.95
C ALA A 20 24.95 17.80 -8.12
N LEU A 21 23.96 17.73 -9.01
CA LEU A 21 22.86 18.70 -9.02
C LEU A 21 22.22 18.60 -7.64
N VAL A 22 22.64 19.46 -6.72
CA VAL A 22 21.93 19.69 -5.47
C VAL A 22 20.63 20.32 -5.90
N ASN A 23 19.62 19.50 -6.13
CA ASN A 23 18.29 19.99 -6.44
C ASN A 23 17.68 20.47 -5.11
N PRO A 24 17.58 21.79 -4.87
CA PRO A 24 17.02 22.30 -3.62
C PRO A 24 15.55 21.86 -3.44
N GLU A 25 14.86 21.51 -4.52
CA GLU A 25 13.47 21.04 -4.52
C GLU A 25 13.28 19.68 -3.81
N PHE A 26 14.34 18.87 -3.66
CA PHE A 26 14.30 17.59 -2.94
C PHE A 26 15.16 17.59 -1.67
N SER A 27 15.47 18.77 -1.13
CA SER A 27 16.22 18.91 0.12
C SER A 27 15.35 18.83 1.38
N ASP A 28 14.05 18.65 1.23
CA ASP A 28 13.12 18.54 2.33
C ASP A 28 13.33 17.26 3.15
N ARG A 29 12.89 17.32 4.41
CA ARG A 29 12.97 16.18 5.33
C ARG A 29 12.14 15.01 4.81
N THR A 30 12.82 14.01 4.25
CA THR A 30 12.20 12.75 3.83
C THR A 30 12.12 11.76 4.99
N GLY A 31 10.98 11.09 5.16
CA GLY A 31 10.83 10.01 6.14
C GLY A 31 9.46 9.99 6.80
N PRO A 32 9.27 9.10 7.80
CA PRO A 32 8.06 9.06 8.60
C PRO A 32 7.82 10.39 9.30
N SER A 33 6.56 10.75 9.47
CA SER A 33 6.17 11.97 10.18
C SER A 33 6.58 11.91 11.65
N VAL A 34 6.61 13.06 12.32
CA VAL A 34 7.01 13.13 13.74
C VAL A 34 6.09 12.29 14.61
N GLU A 35 4.79 12.26 14.27
CA GLU A 35 3.77 11.48 14.97
C GLU A 35 4.13 9.99 14.96
N VAL A 36 4.50 9.44 13.81
CA VAL A 36 4.92 8.04 13.67
C VAL A 36 6.22 7.77 14.42
N LEU A 37 7.17 8.72 14.40
CA LEU A 37 8.44 8.58 15.12
C LEU A 37 8.30 8.68 16.64
N SER A 38 7.24 9.34 17.11
CA SER A 38 6.93 9.55 18.54
C SER A 38 6.04 8.48 19.16
N MET A 39 5.60 7.47 18.39
CA MET A 39 4.79 6.36 18.90
C MET A 39 5.56 5.59 19.98
N GLU A 40 4.89 5.33 21.10
CA GLU A 40 5.47 4.69 22.28
C GLU A 40 5.66 3.19 22.04
N ASP A 41 4.74 2.56 21.29
CA ASP A 41 4.88 1.20 20.81
C ASP A 41 5.67 1.17 19.49
N LYS A 42 6.70 0.31 19.44
CA LYS A 42 7.50 0.05 18.23
C LYS A 42 6.94 -1.10 17.40
N SER A 43 5.79 -1.64 17.78
CA SER A 43 5.06 -2.64 17.01
C SER A 43 4.66 -2.09 15.65
N LEU A 44 4.71 -2.94 14.62
CA LEU A 44 4.30 -2.58 13.25
C LEU A 44 2.79 -2.33 13.13
N ILE A 45 2.01 -2.69 14.17
CA ILE A 45 0.55 -2.57 14.17
C ILE A 45 0.12 -1.12 14.31
N GLU A 46 0.72 -0.33 15.21
CA GLU A 46 0.30 1.05 15.45
C GLU A 46 0.52 1.96 14.22
N PRO A 47 1.71 1.97 13.57
CA PRO A 47 1.89 2.74 12.34
C PRO A 47 0.98 2.27 11.20
N PHE A 48 0.65 0.97 11.14
CA PHE A 48 -0.27 0.44 10.14
C PHE A 48 -1.70 0.91 10.37
N LEU A 49 -2.17 0.88 11.63
CA LEU A 49 -3.50 1.39 11.99
C LEU A 49 -3.57 2.93 11.90
N PHE A 50 -2.46 3.63 12.03
CA PHE A 50 -2.41 5.08 11.78
C PHE A 50 -2.80 5.44 10.33
N LEU A 51 -2.52 4.55 9.36
CA LEU A 51 -2.98 4.73 7.97
C LEU A 51 -4.48 4.46 7.80
N PHE A 52 -5.09 3.73 8.73
CA PHE A 52 -6.51 3.38 8.73
C PHE A 52 -7.20 4.03 9.93
N GLU A 53 -7.52 5.31 9.80
CA GLU A 53 -8.20 6.06 10.86
C GLU A 53 -9.48 5.34 11.33
N MET A 54 -9.75 5.35 12.64
CA MET A 54 -10.92 4.69 13.22
C MET A 54 -12.23 5.12 12.56
N THR A 55 -12.39 6.42 12.27
CA THR A 55 -13.57 6.98 11.61
C THR A 55 -13.82 6.39 10.22
N LEU A 56 -12.74 6.15 9.46
CA LEU A 56 -12.80 5.50 8.15
C LEU A 56 -13.24 4.04 8.30
N MET A 57 -12.67 3.31 9.25
CA MET A 57 -13.02 1.90 9.48
C MET A 57 -14.48 1.74 9.90
N GLU A 58 -14.97 2.58 10.81
CA GLU A 58 -16.37 2.61 11.22
C GLU A 58 -17.30 2.95 10.04
N THR A 59 -16.91 3.91 9.21
CA THR A 59 -17.67 4.28 8.01
C THR A 59 -17.79 3.10 7.03
N ILE A 60 -16.69 2.37 6.81
CA ILE A 60 -16.69 1.19 5.93
C ILE A 60 -17.63 0.11 6.48
N VAL A 61 -17.56 -0.18 7.79
CA VAL A 61 -18.43 -1.17 8.43
C VAL A 61 -19.90 -0.76 8.29
N PHE A 62 -20.22 0.50 8.58
CA PHE A 62 -21.58 1.02 8.46
C PHE A 62 -22.12 0.89 7.04
N GLN A 63 -21.36 1.37 6.05
CA GLN A 63 -21.78 1.33 4.64
C GLN A 63 -21.92 -0.10 4.11
N THR A 64 -21.05 -1.01 4.55
CA THR A 64 -21.13 -2.43 4.16
C THR A 64 -22.42 -3.08 4.66
N ASN A 65 -22.77 -2.83 5.92
CA ASN A 65 -24.01 -3.33 6.51
C ASN A 65 -25.26 -2.69 5.88
N LEU A 66 -25.20 -1.39 5.60
CA LEU A 66 -26.28 -0.68 4.91
C LEU A 66 -26.51 -1.28 3.52
N TYR A 67 -25.44 -1.51 2.76
CA TYR A 67 -25.51 -2.14 1.44
C TYR A 67 -26.08 -3.57 1.51
N ALA A 68 -25.66 -4.37 2.48
CA ALA A 68 -26.19 -5.72 2.67
C ALA A 68 -27.70 -5.69 2.99
N THR A 69 -28.13 -4.75 3.82
CA THR A 69 -29.54 -4.50 4.14
C THR A 69 -30.35 -4.15 2.89
N GLN A 70 -29.83 -3.25 2.06
CA GLN A 70 -30.47 -2.83 0.80
C GLN A 70 -30.60 -3.98 -0.21
N LYS A 71 -29.66 -4.94 -0.22
CA LYS A 71 -29.71 -6.12 -1.08
C LYS A 71 -30.72 -7.18 -0.64
N LYS A 72 -31.36 -7.02 0.53
CA LYS A 72 -32.40 -7.92 1.08
C LYS A 72 -31.98 -9.40 1.11
N LYS A 73 -30.67 -9.69 1.18
CA LYS A 73 -30.16 -11.04 1.38
C LYS A 73 -29.99 -11.30 2.87
N PRO A 74 -30.17 -12.54 3.35
CA PRO A 74 -29.80 -12.88 4.71
C PRO A 74 -28.30 -12.64 4.87
N PHE A 75 -27.92 -11.82 5.85
CA PHE A 75 -26.53 -11.52 6.17
C PHE A 75 -26.36 -11.39 7.68
N ASN A 76 -25.15 -11.65 8.15
CA ASN A 76 -24.75 -11.31 9.50
C ASN A 76 -24.15 -9.91 9.50
N SER A 77 -24.54 -9.08 10.46
CA SER A 77 -24.00 -7.73 10.57
C SER A 77 -22.49 -7.78 10.78
N LEU A 78 -21.75 -7.14 9.89
CA LEU A 78 -20.31 -6.95 10.00
C LEU A 78 -20.01 -6.09 11.22
N ASN A 79 -19.04 -6.50 12.03
CA ASN A 79 -18.50 -5.69 13.13
C ASN A 79 -17.05 -5.26 12.84
N LEU A 80 -16.54 -4.32 13.64
CA LEU A 80 -15.18 -3.79 13.48
C LEU A 80 -14.10 -4.89 13.65
N SER A 81 -14.32 -5.85 14.55
CA SER A 81 -13.39 -6.98 14.75
C SER A 81 -13.30 -7.87 13.51
N GLU A 82 -14.42 -8.17 12.87
CA GLU A 82 -14.49 -8.93 11.62
C GLU A 82 -13.84 -8.18 10.47
N PHE A 83 -14.04 -6.87 10.40
CA PHE A 83 -13.37 -6.02 9.43
C PHE A 83 -11.84 -6.04 9.60
N LEU A 84 -11.34 -5.94 10.83
CA LEU A 84 -9.90 -6.05 11.12
C LEU A 84 -9.35 -7.44 10.78
N LYS A 85 -10.10 -8.52 11.04
CA LYS A 85 -9.72 -9.87 10.61
C LYS A 85 -9.66 -9.98 9.09
N PHE A 86 -10.64 -9.41 8.38
CA PHE A 86 -10.64 -9.34 6.92
C PHE A 86 -9.40 -8.60 6.41
N LEU A 87 -9.04 -7.46 6.99
CA LEU A 87 -7.84 -6.71 6.63
C LEU A 87 -6.56 -7.53 6.88
N GLY A 88 -6.47 -8.20 8.03
CA GLY A 88 -5.35 -9.09 8.36
C GLY A 88 -5.19 -10.24 7.37
N ILE A 89 -6.28 -10.85 6.91
CA ILE A 89 -6.24 -11.88 5.87
C ILE A 89 -5.73 -11.29 4.55
N ASN A 90 -6.22 -10.12 4.14
CA ASN A 90 -5.72 -9.45 2.92
C ASN A 90 -4.22 -9.14 2.98
N LEU A 91 -3.72 -8.71 4.14
CA LEU A 91 -2.30 -8.49 4.34
C LEU A 91 -1.50 -9.80 4.23
N LEU A 92 -1.96 -10.86 4.91
CA LEU A 92 -1.32 -12.19 4.85
C LEU A 92 -1.32 -12.77 3.43
N MET A 93 -2.37 -12.51 2.65
CA MET A 93 -2.44 -12.89 1.24
C MET A 93 -1.37 -12.18 0.40
N GLY A 94 -1.21 -10.86 0.60
CA GLY A 94 -0.18 -10.08 -0.07
C GLY A 94 1.25 -10.57 0.22
N ILE A 95 1.51 -11.02 1.45
CA ILE A 95 2.82 -11.53 1.86
C ILE A 95 3.08 -12.93 1.30
N LYS A 96 2.17 -13.88 1.54
CA LYS A 96 2.40 -15.30 1.27
C LYS A 96 2.12 -15.68 -0.21
N ARG A 97 1.45 -14.80 -0.98
CA ARG A 97 1.19 -14.92 -2.43
C ARG A 97 0.66 -16.28 -2.90
N ILE A 98 -0.21 -16.91 -2.11
CA ILE A 98 -0.93 -18.11 -2.52
C ILE A 98 -2.13 -17.68 -3.40
N PRO A 99 -2.44 -18.42 -4.48
CA PRO A 99 -3.41 -17.97 -5.49
C PRO A 99 -4.86 -17.89 -5.02
N SER A 100 -5.25 -18.50 -3.87
CA SER A 100 -6.66 -18.62 -3.48
C SER A 100 -6.93 -18.31 -2.01
N TYR A 101 -7.99 -17.53 -1.77
CA TYR A 101 -8.52 -17.24 -0.43
C TYR A 101 -8.87 -18.51 0.36
N ARG A 102 -9.31 -19.57 -0.34
CA ARG A 102 -9.66 -20.86 0.28
C ARG A 102 -8.47 -21.53 0.94
N ASP A 103 -7.29 -21.40 0.35
CA ASP A 103 -6.08 -22.03 0.87
C ASP A 103 -5.65 -21.37 2.18
N TYR A 104 -5.87 -20.06 2.32
CA TYR A 104 -5.64 -19.34 3.58
C TYR A 104 -6.64 -19.72 4.65
N LEU A 105 -7.94 -19.80 4.32
CA LEU A 105 -8.96 -20.24 5.25
C LEU A 105 -8.68 -21.66 5.74
N LEU A 106 -8.30 -22.57 4.83
CA LEU A 106 -7.99 -23.95 5.18
C LEU A 106 -6.80 -24.01 6.13
N VAL A 107 -5.71 -23.27 5.86
CA VAL A 107 -4.52 -23.21 6.74
C VAL A 107 -4.83 -22.59 8.12
N LEU A 108 -5.72 -21.60 8.19
CA LEU A 108 -6.11 -20.99 9.46
C LEU A 108 -7.05 -21.88 10.27
N CYS A 109 -7.92 -22.65 9.62
CA CYS A 109 -8.78 -23.62 10.27
C CYS A 109 -8.00 -24.84 10.79
N THR A 110 -7.02 -25.35 10.03
CA THR A 110 -6.22 -26.53 10.45
C THR A 110 -5.24 -26.25 11.58
N ARG A 111 -4.88 -24.99 11.82
CA ARG A 111 -4.00 -24.59 12.94
C ARG A 111 -4.74 -24.31 14.24
N ASN A 112 -6.06 -24.21 14.20
CA ASN A 112 -6.93 -23.96 15.36
C ASN A 112 -7.76 -25.20 15.75
N ALA A 113 -7.41 -26.39 15.23
CA ALA A 113 -8.02 -27.68 15.53
C ALA A 113 -7.12 -28.55 16.40
#